data_AF-A0A942GVC3-F1
#
_entry.id   AF-A0A942GVC3-F1
#
_cell.length_a   1.000
_cell.length_b   1.000
_cell.length_c   1.000
_cell.angle_alpha   90.00
_cell.angle_beta   90.00
_cell.angle_gamma   90.00
#
_symmetry.space_group_name_H-M   'P 1'
#
loop_
_entity.id
_entity.type
_entity.pdbx_description
1 polymer ?
#
loop_
_entity_poly.entity_id
_entity_poly.type
_entity_poly.pdbx_seq_one_letter_code
_entity_poly.pdbx_strand_id
1 'polypeptide(L)'
;MVILPFERLPLVEASVRITFRNQLPLGLAFIGDLYDLVRVDFELADDETLEPIPGTGFTFSQRSIEVATFNHRHHPGVSAKLQTQMLRASWQKASDEGYPGYQKALLPVLQKLLGSIEKLIGKQEIQVINMSYQNSITGIEPIGMTSFVQLPIQIQLEGSLKSLEFVWSDHSQIDQRVHVQGIKSADELRVALTNVAAKRLQSNEEIWTTLELIHDTLCINFRDSLTDRAKDEWGYGNS
;
A
#
# COMPACT_ATOMS: atom_id res chain seq x y z
N MET A 1 -14.66 -13.48 13.17
CA MET A 1 -13.74 -13.50 12.01
C MET A 1 -12.42 -12.89 12.47
N VAL A 2 -11.33 -13.64 12.47
CA VAL A 2 -10.02 -13.13 12.91
C VAL A 2 -9.40 -12.31 11.79
N ILE A 3 -9.22 -11.00 12.01
CA ILE A 3 -8.53 -10.06 11.11
C ILE A 3 -7.02 -10.26 11.29
N LEU A 4 -6.27 -10.45 10.21
CA LEU A 4 -4.81 -10.55 10.25
C LEU A 4 -4.15 -9.16 10.16
N PRO A 5 -3.40 -8.70 11.18
CA PRO A 5 -2.63 -7.46 11.05
C PRO A 5 -1.39 -7.69 10.19
N PHE A 6 -1.22 -6.85 9.15
CA PHE A 6 -0.03 -6.85 8.27
C PHE A 6 1.29 -6.55 9.00
N GLU A 7 1.23 -6.11 10.26
CA GLU A 7 2.38 -5.76 11.13
C GLU A 7 3.34 -6.94 11.38
N ARG A 8 2.85 -8.19 11.24
CA ARG A 8 3.64 -9.42 11.48
C ARG A 8 4.33 -9.97 10.23
N LEU A 9 4.15 -9.33 9.09
CA LEU A 9 4.68 -9.81 7.81
C LEU A 9 6.03 -9.18 7.50
N PRO A 10 6.83 -9.79 6.60
CA PRO A 10 8.01 -9.15 6.02
C PRO A 10 7.59 -8.06 5.01
N LEU A 11 6.82 -7.10 5.49
CA LEU A 11 6.29 -5.99 4.72
C LEU A 11 7.43 -5.04 4.37
N VAL A 12 7.51 -4.67 3.10
CA VAL A 12 8.47 -3.68 2.60
C VAL A 12 7.79 -2.37 2.25
N GLU A 13 6.50 -2.42 1.91
CA GLU A 13 5.71 -1.23 1.62
C GLU A 13 4.23 -1.42 1.98
N ALA A 14 3.64 -0.40 2.59
CA ALA A 14 2.19 -0.22 2.70
C ALA A 14 1.82 1.10 2.05
N SER A 15 0.71 1.15 1.32
CA SER A 15 0.29 2.38 0.66
C SER A 15 -1.22 2.47 0.59
N VAL A 16 -1.72 3.69 0.77
CA VAL A 16 -3.11 4.06 0.56
C VAL A 16 -3.13 5.26 -0.37
N ARG A 17 -3.97 5.18 -1.39
CA ARG A 17 -4.14 6.18 -2.42
C ARG A 17 -5.60 6.58 -2.51
N ILE A 18 -5.82 7.88 -2.49
CA ILE A 18 -7.11 8.53 -2.70
C ILE A 18 -7.01 9.31 -4.00
N THR A 19 -7.91 9.01 -4.95
CA THR A 19 -8.02 9.75 -6.21
C THR A 19 -9.23 10.67 -6.14
N PHE A 20 -9.01 11.96 -6.38
CA PHE A 20 -10.05 12.98 -6.45
C PHE A 20 -10.71 12.96 -7.83
N ARG A 21 -12.02 13.25 -7.88
CA ARG A 21 -12.71 13.46 -9.17
C ARG A 21 -12.26 14.76 -9.84
N ASN A 22 -12.03 15.79 -9.04
CA ASN A 22 -11.63 17.12 -9.50
C ASN A 22 -10.13 17.33 -9.31
N GLN A 23 -9.54 18.19 -10.13
CA GLN A 23 -8.14 18.59 -9.98
C GLN A 23 -7.99 19.57 -8.82
N LEU A 24 -7.03 19.30 -7.95
CA LEU A 24 -6.53 20.18 -6.92
C LEU A 24 -5.64 21.27 -7.53
N PRO A 25 -5.72 22.51 -7.04
CA PRO A 25 -4.89 23.62 -7.51
C PRO A 25 -3.50 23.58 -6.84
N LEU A 26 -2.60 22.70 -7.29
CA LEU A 26 -1.26 22.51 -6.71
C LEU A 26 -0.23 23.61 -7.04
N GLY A 27 -0.65 24.88 -6.97
CA GLY A 27 0.27 26.01 -7.06
C GLY A 27 1.14 26.15 -5.80
N LEU A 28 2.26 26.88 -5.93
CA LEU A 28 3.18 27.17 -4.80
C LEU A 28 2.47 27.78 -3.58
N ALA A 29 1.51 28.68 -3.81
CA ALA A 29 0.73 29.28 -2.72
C ALA A 29 -0.08 28.23 -1.95
N PHE A 30 -0.79 27.35 -2.67
CA PHE A 30 -1.56 26.27 -2.05
C PHE A 30 -0.65 25.29 -1.28
N ILE A 31 0.50 24.91 -1.85
CA ILE A 31 1.45 24.02 -1.18
C ILE A 31 2.02 24.69 0.09
N GLY A 32 2.34 25.98 0.02
CA GLY A 32 2.80 26.77 1.18
C GLY A 32 1.75 26.83 2.29
N ASP A 33 0.51 27.19 1.95
CA ASP A 33 -0.61 27.28 2.89
C ASP A 33 -0.92 25.90 3.51
N LEU A 34 -0.90 24.85 2.70
CA LEU A 34 -1.09 23.48 3.17
C LEU A 34 0.04 23.07 4.12
N TYR A 35 1.29 23.37 3.77
CA TYR A 35 2.44 23.08 4.61
C TYR A 35 2.32 23.80 5.96
N ASP A 36 1.94 25.08 5.98
CA ASP A 36 1.77 25.82 7.23
C ASP A 36 0.72 25.21 8.18
N LEU A 37 -0.32 24.57 7.63
CA LEU A 37 -1.33 23.85 8.42
C LEU A 37 -0.81 22.52 9.01
N VAL A 38 0.19 21.90 8.38
CA VAL A 38 0.62 20.53 8.71
C VAL A 38 2.07 20.42 9.18
N ARG A 39 2.86 21.51 9.14
CA ARG A 39 4.31 21.53 9.46
C ARG A 39 4.70 21.03 10.86
N VAL A 40 3.73 21.02 11.79
CA VAL A 40 3.93 20.45 13.15
C VAL A 40 4.12 18.94 13.08
N ASP A 41 3.42 18.27 12.16
CA ASP A 41 3.43 16.82 12.01
C ASP A 41 4.29 16.36 10.82
N PHE A 42 4.57 17.25 9.87
CA PHE A 42 5.24 16.93 8.61
C PHE A 42 6.46 17.82 8.31
N GLU A 43 7.40 17.25 7.57
CA GLU A 43 8.51 17.93 6.91
C GLU A 43 8.30 17.86 5.40
N LEU A 44 8.58 18.96 4.68
CA LEU A 44 8.66 18.89 3.23
C LEU A 44 9.92 18.11 2.86
N ALA A 45 9.75 17.13 1.99
CA ALA A 45 10.86 16.40 1.41
C ALA A 45 11.16 16.99 0.03
N ASP A 46 12.41 17.38 -0.19
CA ASP A 46 12.94 17.38 -1.54
C ASP A 46 12.86 15.93 -2.03
N ASP A 47 12.44 15.69 -3.28
CA ASP A 47 12.27 14.35 -3.85
C ASP A 47 13.68 13.73 -4.07
N GLU A 48 14.43 13.51 -3.00
CA GLU A 48 15.63 12.72 -2.97
C GLU A 48 15.19 11.28 -3.18
N THR A 49 15.63 10.73 -4.29
CA THR A 49 15.46 9.33 -4.67
C THR A 49 15.96 8.45 -3.55
N LEU A 50 15.04 7.95 -2.70
CA LEU A 50 15.31 6.80 -1.84
C LEU A 50 15.88 5.70 -2.74
N GLU A 51 17.09 5.21 -2.43
CA GLU A 51 17.67 4.09 -3.17
C GLU A 51 16.67 2.92 -3.12
N PRO A 52 16.23 2.41 -4.27
CA PRO A 52 15.22 1.37 -4.29
C PRO A 52 15.78 0.10 -3.63
N ILE A 53 15.02 -0.42 -2.66
CA ILE A 53 15.32 -1.74 -2.09
C ILE A 53 15.30 -2.76 -3.24
N PRO A 54 16.34 -3.59 -3.42
CA PRO A 54 16.40 -4.56 -4.50
C PRO A 54 15.16 -5.46 -4.51
N GLY A 55 14.41 -5.45 -5.61
CA GLY A 55 13.19 -6.26 -5.77
C GLY A 55 11.86 -5.52 -5.63
N THR A 56 11.85 -4.21 -5.40
CA THR A 56 10.61 -3.41 -5.51
C THR A 56 10.34 -3.08 -6.98
N GLY A 57 9.29 -3.69 -7.53
CA GLY A 57 8.80 -3.36 -8.87
C GLY A 57 8.23 -1.94 -8.86
N PHE A 58 8.92 -0.99 -9.51
CA PHE A 58 8.40 0.35 -9.75
C PHE A 58 7.03 0.25 -10.44
N THR A 59 5.95 0.68 -9.78
CA THR A 59 4.86 1.29 -10.50
C THR A 59 5.34 2.68 -10.90
N PHE A 60 5.72 2.85 -12.16
CA PHE A 60 6.07 4.15 -12.72
C PHE A 60 4.96 5.16 -12.40
N SER A 61 5.18 6.06 -11.45
CA SER A 61 4.44 7.31 -11.41
C SER A 61 5.08 8.23 -12.44
N GLN A 62 4.35 8.51 -13.52
CA GLN A 62 4.69 9.62 -14.42
C GLN A 62 5.01 10.86 -13.56
N ARG A 63 6.19 11.45 -13.82
CA ARG A 63 6.58 12.76 -13.27
C ARG A 63 5.61 13.81 -13.79
N SER A 64 4.53 14.07 -13.06
CA SER A 64 3.80 15.32 -13.18
C SER A 64 4.59 16.40 -12.45
N ILE A 65 4.62 17.60 -13.01
CA ILE A 65 5.46 18.74 -12.60
C ILE A 65 5.04 19.35 -11.25
N GLU A 66 3.97 18.84 -10.63
CA GLU A 66 3.42 19.32 -9.35
C GLU A 66 3.19 18.14 -8.40
N VAL A 67 4.26 17.73 -7.70
CA VAL A 67 4.18 16.75 -6.61
C VAL A 67 4.71 17.41 -5.35
N ALA A 68 3.91 17.43 -4.29
CA ALA A 68 4.38 17.79 -2.96
C ALA A 68 4.57 16.52 -2.13
N THR A 69 5.77 16.33 -1.56
CA THR A 69 6.09 15.20 -0.70
C THR A 69 6.24 15.67 0.74
N PHE A 70 5.60 14.97 1.66
CA PHE A 70 5.58 15.26 3.09
C PHE A 70 6.07 14.02 3.86
N ASN A 71 7.19 14.12 4.57
CA ASN A 71 7.63 13.08 5.48
C ASN A 71 6.98 13.28 6.85
N HIS A 72 6.46 12.21 7.46
CA HIS A 72 5.82 12.30 8.76
C HIS A 72 6.87 12.27 9.89
N ARG A 73 6.89 13.30 10.73
CA ARG A 73 7.93 13.49 11.76
C ARG A 73 7.94 12.39 12.83
N HIS A 74 6.77 11.82 13.14
CA HIS A 74 6.61 10.88 14.26
C HIS A 74 6.62 9.41 13.85
N HIS A 75 6.60 9.12 12.55
CA HIS A 75 6.58 7.75 12.05
C HIS A 75 7.64 7.58 10.95
N PRO A 76 8.82 7.05 11.29
CA PRO A 76 9.88 6.78 10.33
C PRO A 76 9.37 5.93 9.15
N GLY A 77 9.82 6.28 7.95
CA GLY A 77 9.40 5.61 6.71
C GLY A 77 7.99 5.95 6.22
N VAL A 78 7.21 6.74 6.98
CA VAL A 78 5.90 7.23 6.53
C VAL A 78 6.05 8.54 5.76
N SER A 79 5.55 8.56 4.54
CA SER A 79 5.50 9.74 3.67
C SER A 79 4.12 9.89 3.04
N ALA A 80 3.74 11.12 2.71
CA ALA A 80 2.61 11.40 1.87
C ALA A 80 3.04 12.14 0.60
N LYS A 81 2.41 11.78 -0.53
CA LYS A 81 2.59 12.47 -1.81
C LYS A 81 1.26 13.03 -2.28
N LEU A 82 1.25 14.32 -2.57
CA LEU A 82 0.11 15.04 -3.12
C LEU A 82 0.39 15.40 -4.58
N GLN A 83 -0.51 14.98 -5.46
CA GLN A 83 -0.56 15.29 -6.89
C GLN A 83 -1.93 15.90 -7.22
N THR A 84 -2.05 16.51 -8.41
CA THR A 84 -3.24 17.27 -8.80
C THR A 84 -4.54 16.49 -8.70
N GLN A 85 -4.52 15.16 -8.78
CA GLN A 85 -5.73 14.33 -8.64
C GLN A 85 -5.59 13.25 -7.58
N MET A 86 -4.54 13.29 -6.75
CA MET A 86 -4.21 12.15 -5.93
C MET A 86 -3.51 12.53 -4.62
N LEU A 87 -3.98 11.96 -3.53
CA LEU A 87 -3.27 11.94 -2.25
C LEU A 87 -2.87 10.50 -1.94
N ARG A 88 -1.58 10.26 -1.71
CA ARG A 88 -1.05 8.99 -1.27
C ARG A 88 -0.41 9.14 0.09
N ALA A 89 -0.69 8.22 1.00
CA ALA A 89 0.12 7.98 2.19
C ALA A 89 0.77 6.60 2.04
N SER A 90 2.05 6.49 2.33
CA SER A 90 2.80 5.24 2.24
C SER A 90 3.78 5.10 3.40
N TRP A 91 3.98 3.86 3.82
CA TRP A 91 5.09 3.47 4.68
C TRP A 91 6.02 2.59 3.86
N GLN A 92 7.32 2.87 3.94
CA GLN A 92 8.37 2.03 3.37
C GLN A 92 9.33 1.61 4.48
N LYS A 93 9.76 0.34 4.43
CA LYS A 93 10.70 -0.19 5.40
C LYS A 93 12.04 0.55 5.27
N ALA A 94 12.37 1.36 6.27
CA ALA A 94 13.62 2.12 6.33
C ALA A 94 14.61 1.59 7.39
N SER A 95 14.12 0.80 8.35
CA SER A 95 14.91 0.23 9.44
C SER A 95 14.41 -1.18 9.79
N ASP A 96 15.00 -1.80 10.81
CA ASP A 96 14.53 -3.07 11.37
C ASP A 96 13.20 -2.94 12.14
N GLU A 97 12.72 -1.71 12.36
CA GLU A 97 11.40 -1.49 12.95
C GLU A 97 10.31 -1.97 11.99
N GLY A 98 9.40 -2.81 12.51
CA GLY A 98 8.27 -3.33 11.77
C GLY A 98 7.26 -2.24 11.41
N TYR A 99 6.36 -2.56 10.48
CA TYR A 99 5.29 -1.66 10.08
C TYR A 99 4.38 -1.31 11.29
N PRO A 100 4.21 -0.03 11.66
CA PRO A 100 3.40 0.36 12.82
C PRO A 100 1.89 0.16 12.65
N GLY A 101 1.42 -0.30 11.49
CA GLY A 101 0.02 -0.59 11.22
C GLY A 101 -0.74 0.56 10.54
N TYR A 102 -1.75 0.20 9.74
CA TYR A 102 -2.53 1.16 8.96
C TYR A 102 -3.23 2.20 9.83
N GLN A 103 -3.89 1.78 10.91
CA GLN A 103 -4.63 2.66 11.80
C GLN A 103 -3.74 3.65 12.55
N LYS A 104 -2.48 3.28 12.85
CA LYS A 104 -1.56 4.14 13.60
C LYS A 104 -0.74 5.03 12.69
N ALA A 105 -0.44 4.59 11.48
CA ALA A 105 0.56 5.23 10.62
C ALA A 105 -0.04 5.96 9.42
N LEU A 106 -0.88 5.29 8.64
CA LEU A 106 -1.36 5.81 7.36
C LEU A 106 -2.68 6.56 7.49
N LEU A 107 -3.62 6.03 8.28
CA LEU A 107 -4.93 6.66 8.48
C LEU A 107 -4.82 8.07 9.09
N PRO A 108 -4.04 8.31 10.16
CA PRO A 108 -3.94 9.65 10.74
C PRO A 108 -3.30 10.66 9.77
N VAL A 109 -2.32 10.21 8.97
CA VAL A 109 -1.69 11.03 7.93
C VAL A 109 -2.70 11.46 6.87
N LEU A 110 -3.51 10.53 6.38
CA LEU A 110 -4.57 10.83 5.40
C LEU A 110 -5.63 11.76 5.98
N GLN A 111 -6.10 11.49 7.20
CA GLN A 111 -7.09 12.33 7.86
C GLN A 111 -6.58 13.76 8.05
N LYS A 112 -5.33 13.93 8.48
CA LYS A 112 -4.72 15.24 8.68
C LYS A 112 -4.55 16.00 7.38
N LEU A 113 -4.01 15.36 6.34
CA LEU A 113 -3.78 16.01 5.05
C LEU A 113 -5.09 16.30 4.32
N LEU A 114 -6.01 15.34 4.24
CA LEU A 114 -7.31 15.54 3.61
C LEU A 114 -8.10 16.62 4.34
N GLY A 115 -8.18 16.58 5.67
CA GLY A 115 -8.85 17.63 6.45
C GLY A 115 -8.20 19.01 6.31
N SER A 116 -6.90 19.09 6.04
CA SER A 116 -6.21 20.36 5.77
C SER A 116 -6.49 20.87 4.35
N ILE A 117 -6.52 19.98 3.36
CA ILE A 117 -6.96 20.31 1.99
C ILE A 117 -8.40 20.84 2.01
N GLU A 118 -9.30 20.16 2.74
CA GLU A 118 -10.70 20.57 2.84
C GLU A 118 -10.89 21.94 3.49
N LYS A 119 -10.03 22.33 4.44
CA LYS A 119 -10.03 23.68 5.03
C LYS A 119 -9.64 24.76 4.03
N LEU A 120 -8.75 24.45 3.09
CA LEU A 120 -8.25 25.42 2.12
C LEU A 120 -9.19 25.61 0.94
N ILE A 121 -9.74 24.50 0.40
CA ILE A 121 -10.47 24.52 -0.88
C ILE A 121 -11.86 23.85 -0.81
N GLY A 122 -12.33 23.51 0.39
CA GLY A 122 -13.61 22.83 0.61
C GLY A 122 -13.56 21.32 0.39
N LYS A 123 -14.68 20.66 0.66
CA LYS A 123 -14.81 19.20 0.54
C LYS A 123 -14.55 18.74 -0.90
N GLN A 124 -13.64 17.80 -1.06
CA GLN A 124 -13.29 17.22 -2.36
C GLN A 124 -14.10 15.96 -2.63
N GLU A 125 -14.56 15.80 -3.87
CA GLU A 125 -15.21 14.55 -4.28
C GLU A 125 -14.15 13.49 -4.56
N ILE A 126 -14.21 12.38 -3.81
CA ILE A 126 -13.30 11.25 -3.97
C ILE A 126 -13.93 10.25 -4.94
N GLN A 127 -13.14 9.84 -5.94
CA GLN A 127 -13.59 8.90 -6.97
C GLN A 127 -13.17 7.47 -6.67
N VAL A 128 -11.91 7.27 -6.27
CA VAL A 128 -11.34 5.93 -6.08
C VAL A 128 -10.47 5.93 -4.85
N ILE A 129 -10.57 4.85 -4.06
CA ILE A 129 -9.65 4.53 -2.98
C ILE A 129 -8.95 3.23 -3.34
N ASN A 130 -7.64 3.21 -3.15
CA ASN A 130 -6.80 2.05 -3.39
C ASN A 130 -5.87 1.84 -2.21
N MET A 131 -5.69 0.59 -1.79
CA MET A 131 -4.75 0.20 -0.75
C MET A 131 -3.90 -0.95 -1.26
N SER A 132 -2.61 -0.94 -0.93
CA SER A 132 -1.68 -1.98 -1.30
C SER A 132 -0.70 -2.33 -0.19
N TYR A 133 -0.42 -3.62 -0.04
CA TYR A 133 0.59 -4.18 0.85
C TYR A 133 1.56 -5.01 0.03
N GLN A 134 2.84 -4.68 0.11
CA GLN A 134 3.91 -5.40 -0.57
C GLN A 134 4.83 -6.05 0.46
N ASN A 135 5.01 -7.35 0.31
CA ASN A 135 5.87 -8.17 1.15
C ASN A 135 7.07 -8.65 0.32
N SER A 136 8.23 -8.77 0.96
CA SER A 136 9.40 -9.41 0.37
C SER A 136 9.74 -10.65 1.18
N ILE A 137 9.52 -11.81 0.57
CA ILE A 137 9.77 -13.10 1.21
C ILE A 137 11.12 -13.60 0.69
N THR A 138 12.05 -13.82 1.61
CA THR A 138 13.31 -14.50 1.33
C THR A 138 13.21 -15.91 1.89
N GLY A 139 13.87 -16.88 1.27
CA GLY A 139 14.06 -18.13 1.97
C GLY A 139 15.17 -18.99 1.40
N ILE A 140 15.50 -19.99 2.21
CA ILE A 140 16.72 -20.78 2.12
C ILE A 140 16.34 -22.10 1.42
N GLU A 141 16.83 -22.30 0.19
CA GLU A 141 16.69 -23.53 -0.64
C GLU A 141 15.32 -23.80 -1.29
N PRO A 142 15.28 -24.44 -2.48
CA PRO A 142 14.52 -23.98 -3.65
C PRO A 142 13.03 -23.79 -3.35
N ILE A 143 12.67 -22.53 -3.11
CA ILE A 143 11.29 -22.16 -2.82
C ILE A 143 10.57 -21.84 -4.12
N GLY A 144 9.70 -22.75 -4.57
CA GLY A 144 8.70 -22.38 -5.57
C GLY A 144 7.75 -21.33 -4.99
N MET A 145 7.33 -20.34 -5.79
CA MET A 145 6.36 -19.29 -5.38
C MET A 145 5.08 -19.86 -4.75
N THR A 146 4.72 -21.10 -5.08
CA THR A 146 3.58 -21.86 -4.54
C THR A 146 3.75 -22.33 -3.09
N SER A 147 4.95 -22.22 -2.51
CA SER A 147 5.22 -22.66 -1.13
C SER A 147 4.59 -21.73 -0.10
N PHE A 148 4.33 -20.47 -0.48
CA PHE A 148 3.82 -19.44 0.42
C PHE A 148 2.41 -18.98 0.10
N VAL A 149 1.98 -19.07 -1.17
CA VAL A 149 0.66 -18.61 -1.62
C VAL A 149 -0.19 -19.79 -2.11
N GLN A 150 -1.37 -19.96 -1.52
CA GLN A 150 -2.45 -20.81 -2.03
C GLN A 150 -3.01 -20.18 -3.30
N LEU A 151 -2.80 -20.86 -4.41
CA LEU A 151 -3.43 -20.48 -5.67
C LEU A 151 -4.86 -21.05 -5.69
N PRO A 152 -5.88 -20.25 -6.05
CA PRO A 152 -7.26 -20.74 -6.16
C PRO A 152 -7.43 -21.77 -7.29
N ILE A 153 -6.40 -21.93 -8.14
CA ILE A 153 -6.34 -22.87 -9.23
C ILE A 153 -5.01 -23.64 -9.17
N GLN A 154 -5.07 -24.97 -9.32
CA GLN A 154 -3.88 -25.79 -9.53
C GLN A 154 -3.37 -25.57 -10.96
N ILE A 155 -2.22 -24.92 -11.10
CA ILE A 155 -1.57 -24.72 -12.39
C ILE A 155 -0.34 -25.61 -12.45
N GLN A 156 -0.33 -26.59 -13.36
CA GLN A 156 0.90 -27.30 -13.74
C GLN A 156 1.60 -26.50 -14.83
N LEU A 157 2.83 -26.07 -14.57
CA LEU A 157 3.66 -25.33 -15.50
C LEU A 157 4.95 -26.09 -15.76
N GLU A 158 5.25 -26.34 -17.04
CA GLU A 158 6.56 -26.80 -17.48
C GLU A 158 7.42 -25.56 -17.81
N GLY A 159 8.16 -25.05 -16.81
CA GLY A 159 9.07 -23.91 -16.97
C GLY A 159 9.28 -23.07 -15.70
N SER A 160 10.22 -22.14 -15.73
CA SER A 160 10.45 -21.20 -14.62
C SER A 160 9.44 -20.06 -14.65
N LEU A 161 8.55 -20.00 -13.67
CA LEU A 161 7.56 -18.92 -13.52
C LEU A 161 8.25 -17.64 -13.01
N LYS A 162 8.10 -16.51 -13.72
CA LYS A 162 8.67 -15.21 -13.32
C LYS A 162 7.69 -14.34 -12.54
N SER A 163 6.40 -14.39 -12.90
CA SER A 163 5.34 -13.62 -12.23
C SER A 163 3.98 -14.27 -12.43
N LEU A 164 3.05 -13.96 -11.55
CA LEU A 164 1.69 -14.47 -11.50
C LEU A 164 0.78 -13.37 -10.97
N GLU A 165 -0.33 -13.09 -11.64
CA GLU A 165 -1.30 -12.07 -11.24
C GLU A 165 -2.70 -12.66 -11.24
N PHE A 166 -3.44 -12.42 -10.15
CA PHE A 166 -4.87 -12.71 -10.04
C PHE A 166 -5.61 -11.43 -9.79
N VAL A 167 -6.75 -11.27 -10.47
CA VAL A 167 -7.66 -10.14 -10.28
C VAL A 167 -9.07 -10.69 -10.14
N TRP A 168 -9.80 -10.23 -9.13
CA TRP A 168 -11.20 -10.56 -8.93
C TRP A 168 -11.93 -9.41 -8.24
N SER A 169 -13.26 -9.43 -8.26
CA SER A 169 -14.08 -8.52 -7.46
C SER A 169 -14.96 -9.34 -6.54
N ASP A 170 -15.12 -8.89 -5.31
CA ASP A 170 -16.07 -9.49 -4.36
C ASP A 170 -17.48 -8.89 -4.53
N HIS A 171 -18.43 -9.40 -3.73
CA HIS A 171 -19.81 -8.89 -3.69
C HIS A 171 -19.91 -7.45 -3.16
N SER A 172 -18.87 -6.93 -2.53
CA SER A 172 -18.76 -5.56 -2.03
C SER A 172 -18.24 -4.58 -3.08
N GLN A 173 -18.07 -5.02 -4.33
CA GLN A 173 -17.53 -4.25 -5.45
C GLN A 173 -16.12 -3.71 -5.17
N ILE A 174 -15.35 -4.46 -4.38
CA ILE A 174 -13.94 -4.18 -4.16
C ILE A 174 -13.16 -5.01 -5.16
N ASP A 175 -12.47 -4.32 -6.06
CA ASP A 175 -11.52 -4.94 -6.99
C ASP A 175 -10.27 -5.33 -6.22
N GLN A 176 -9.86 -6.58 -6.35
CA GLN A 176 -8.73 -7.14 -5.63
C GLN A 176 -7.73 -7.72 -6.60
N ARG A 177 -6.46 -7.62 -6.22
CA ARG A 177 -5.35 -8.12 -7.01
C ARG A 177 -4.27 -8.69 -6.12
N VAL A 178 -3.77 -9.86 -6.50
CA VAL A 178 -2.58 -10.45 -5.92
C VAL A 178 -1.56 -10.63 -7.03
N HIS A 179 -0.39 -10.03 -6.84
CA HIS A 179 0.74 -10.16 -7.76
C HIS A 179 1.90 -10.81 -7.02
N VAL A 180 2.36 -11.94 -7.56
CA VAL A 180 3.51 -12.70 -7.08
C VAL A 180 4.61 -12.59 -8.12
N GLN A 181 5.79 -12.13 -7.73
CA GLN A 181 6.92 -11.95 -8.63
C GLN A 181 8.18 -12.61 -8.05
N GLY A 182 8.78 -13.50 -8.84
CA GLY A 182 10.09 -14.05 -8.55
C GLY A 182 11.19 -13.03 -8.87
N ILE A 183 12.03 -12.76 -7.88
CA ILE A 183 13.20 -11.88 -7.98
C ILE A 183 14.42 -12.78 -7.83
N LYS A 184 15.15 -12.95 -8.93
CA LYS A 184 16.40 -13.71 -8.94
C LYS A 184 17.55 -12.76 -8.65
N SER A 185 18.16 -12.88 -7.47
CA SER A 185 19.48 -12.33 -7.16
C SER A 185 20.56 -13.38 -7.46
N ALA A 186 21.83 -12.98 -7.52
CA ALA A 186 22.97 -13.86 -7.81
C ALA A 186 23.03 -15.07 -6.85
N ASP A 187 22.65 -14.87 -5.58
CA ASP A 187 22.79 -15.87 -4.51
C ASP A 187 21.46 -16.23 -3.80
N GLU A 188 20.34 -15.57 -4.14
CA GLU A 188 19.05 -15.75 -3.46
C GLU A 188 17.84 -15.65 -4.42
N LEU A 189 16.85 -16.52 -4.21
CA LEU A 189 15.52 -16.34 -4.78
C LEU A 189 14.64 -15.60 -3.78
N ARG A 190 14.12 -14.44 -4.17
CA ARG A 190 13.15 -13.68 -3.38
C ARG A 190 11.80 -13.68 -4.08
N VAL A 191 10.72 -13.61 -3.33
CA VAL A 191 9.36 -13.47 -3.86
C VAL A 191 8.78 -12.16 -3.36
N ALA A 192 8.44 -11.26 -4.28
CA ALA A 192 7.61 -10.11 -3.97
C ALA A 192 6.14 -10.52 -4.07
N LEU A 193 5.39 -10.24 -3.01
CA LEU A 193 3.97 -10.52 -2.92
C LEU A 193 3.22 -9.21 -2.65
N THR A 194 2.52 -8.72 -3.66
CA THR A 194 1.76 -7.48 -3.60
C THR A 194 0.26 -7.79 -3.59
N ASN A 195 -0.43 -7.32 -2.56
CA ASN A 195 -1.87 -7.41 -2.42
C ASN A 195 -2.44 -6.01 -2.58
N VAL A 196 -3.46 -5.87 -3.42
CA VAL A 196 -4.07 -4.59 -3.74
C VAL A 196 -5.58 -4.75 -3.66
N ALA A 197 -6.25 -3.76 -3.08
CA ALA A 197 -7.69 -3.65 -3.14
C ALA A 197 -8.07 -2.21 -3.51
N ALA A 198 -9.09 -2.06 -4.34
CA ALA A 198 -9.57 -0.78 -4.80
C ALA A 198 -11.10 -0.74 -4.79
N LYS A 199 -11.66 0.42 -4.51
CA LYS A 199 -13.08 0.67 -4.67
C LYS A 199 -13.32 2.03 -5.29
N ARG A 200 -14.22 2.09 -6.26
CA ARG A 200 -14.77 3.34 -6.77
C ARG A 200 -15.93 3.77 -5.87
N LEU A 201 -15.87 4.99 -5.33
CA LEU A 201 -16.87 5.48 -4.39
C LEU A 201 -18.13 5.93 -5.11
N GLN A 202 -19.27 5.59 -4.51
CA GLN A 202 -20.56 6.19 -4.84
C GLN A 202 -20.77 7.49 -4.05
N SER A 203 -21.66 8.37 -4.53
CA SER A 203 -21.78 9.76 -4.04
C SER A 203 -22.16 9.92 -2.56
N ASN A 204 -22.60 8.85 -1.90
CA ASN A 204 -23.04 8.83 -0.50
C ASN A 204 -22.16 7.94 0.41
N GLU A 205 -21.07 7.38 -0.10
CA GLU A 205 -20.21 6.51 0.70
C GLU A 205 -19.25 7.32 1.58
N GLU A 206 -19.17 6.96 2.85
CA GLU A 206 -18.23 7.55 3.80
C GLU A 206 -16.82 7.01 3.56
N ILE A 207 -15.87 7.93 3.42
CA ILE A 207 -14.49 7.66 2.99
C ILE A 207 -13.77 6.76 3.99
N TRP A 208 -13.91 7.06 5.28
CA TRP A 208 -13.22 6.35 6.36
C TRP A 208 -13.76 4.93 6.52
N THR A 209 -15.08 4.76 6.49
CA THR A 209 -15.73 3.45 6.48
C THR A 209 -15.32 2.62 5.27
N THR A 210 -15.18 3.26 4.10
CA THR A 210 -14.75 2.57 2.88
C THR A 210 -13.29 2.13 2.96
N LEU A 211 -12.42 2.96 3.53
CA LEU A 211 -11.02 2.62 3.76
C LEU A 211 -10.85 1.45 4.73
N GLU A 212 -11.62 1.42 5.83
CA GLU A 212 -11.65 0.30 6.78
C GLU A 212 -12.13 -0.98 6.11
N LEU A 213 -13.20 -0.90 5.30
CA LEU A 213 -13.69 -2.05 4.56
C LEU A 213 -12.63 -2.62 3.61
N ILE A 214 -11.96 -1.75 2.83
CA ILE A 214 -10.86 -2.15 1.93
C ILE A 214 -9.72 -2.81 2.72
N HIS A 215 -9.34 -2.22 3.85
CA HIS A 215 -8.31 -2.75 4.74
C HIS A 215 -8.64 -4.16 5.23
N ASP A 216 -9.86 -4.36 5.75
CA ASP A 216 -10.28 -5.63 6.32
C ASP A 216 -10.40 -6.70 5.23
N THR A 217 -10.93 -6.35 4.07
CA THR A 217 -10.97 -7.19 2.88
C THR A 217 -9.57 -7.63 2.43
N LEU A 218 -8.56 -6.75 2.51
CA LEU A 218 -7.16 -7.11 2.28
C LEU A 218 -6.61 -8.06 3.34
N CYS A 219 -6.89 -7.81 4.62
CA CYS A 219 -6.42 -8.67 5.71
C CYS A 219 -6.96 -10.10 5.59
N ILE A 220 -8.25 -10.24 5.28
CA ILE A 220 -8.91 -11.54 5.10
C ILE A 220 -8.32 -12.27 3.90
N ASN A 221 -8.24 -11.60 2.75
CA ASN A 221 -7.84 -12.28 1.52
C ASN A 221 -6.36 -12.59 1.48
N PHE A 222 -5.53 -11.74 2.09
CA PHE A 222 -4.14 -12.06 2.28
C PHE A 222 -3.98 -13.34 3.10
N ARG A 223 -4.67 -13.47 4.25
CA ARG A 223 -4.67 -14.71 5.06
C ARG A 223 -5.05 -15.93 4.23
N ASP A 224 -6.16 -15.82 3.51
CA ASP A 224 -6.73 -16.93 2.77
C ASP A 224 -5.86 -17.29 1.56
N SER A 225 -5.04 -16.35 1.08
CA SER A 225 -4.02 -16.61 0.08
C SER A 225 -2.77 -17.30 0.63
N LEU A 226 -2.57 -17.44 1.95
CA LEU A 226 -1.36 -18.08 2.50
C LEU A 226 -1.49 -19.60 2.63
N THR A 227 -0.39 -20.31 2.38
CA THR A 227 -0.26 -21.75 2.70
C THR A 227 -0.22 -21.98 4.21
N ASP A 228 -0.54 -23.19 4.65
CA ASP A 228 -0.48 -23.53 6.08
C ASP A 228 0.96 -23.42 6.61
N ARG A 229 1.96 -23.79 5.80
CA ARG A 229 3.37 -23.55 6.13
C ARG A 229 3.66 -22.07 6.36
N ALA A 230 3.24 -21.18 5.47
CA ALA A 230 3.45 -19.74 5.62
C ALA A 230 2.72 -19.19 6.84
N LYS A 231 1.53 -19.74 7.12
CA LYS A 231 0.79 -19.43 8.34
C LYS A 231 1.59 -19.84 9.57
N ASP A 232 2.09 -21.06 9.65
CA ASP A 232 2.89 -21.53 10.78
C ASP A 232 4.18 -20.73 10.97
N GLU A 233 4.94 -20.49 9.89
CA GLU A 233 6.23 -19.79 9.91
C GLU A 233 6.13 -18.35 10.41
N TRP A 234 5.03 -17.67 10.07
CA TRP A 234 4.81 -16.26 10.44
C TRP A 234 3.88 -16.11 11.64
N GLY A 235 3.63 -17.19 12.39
CA GLY A 235 2.87 -17.16 13.64
C GLY A 235 1.36 -16.96 13.47
N TYR A 236 0.81 -17.46 12.38
CA TYR A 236 -0.62 -17.54 12.03
C TYR A 236 -1.19 -18.97 12.13
N GLY A 237 -0.35 -19.97 12.40
CA GLY A 237 -0.75 -21.35 12.67
C GLY A 237 -1.35 -21.49 14.07
N ASN A 238 -2.66 -21.60 14.16
CA ASN A 238 -3.48 -21.71 15.37
C ASN A 238 -3.96 -20.38 16.00
N SER A 239 -4.98 -19.80 15.38
CA SER A 239 -6.03 -19.01 16.07
C SER A 239 -7.37 -19.19 15.38
#